data_AF-A0A356NYW4-F1
#
_entry.id   AF-A0A356NYW4-F1
#
_cell.length_a   1.000
_cell.length_b   1.000
_cell.length_c   1.000
_cell.angle_alpha   90.00
_cell.angle_beta   90.00
_cell.angle_gamma   90.00
#
_symmetry.space_group_name_H-M   'P 1'
#
loop_
_entity.id
_entity.type
_entity.pdbx_description
1 polymer ?
#
loop_
_entity_poly.entity_id
_entity_poly.type
_entity_poly.pdbx_seq_one_letter_code
_entity_poly.pdbx_strand_id
1 'polypeptide(L)'
;RIVSSTVKEMRRMKAASNAQIESWVPVMDSAFIDMPKGSHADFIHTSDGRLTLVADGEIISVIEDTVLAKAIMDIWLGPKVRDQRFQDNLMGRSK
;
A
#
# COMPACT_ATOMS: atom_id res chain seq x y z
N ARG A 1 -12.23 4.66 -5.56
CA ARG A 1 -11.75 5.13 -4.23
C ARG A 1 -10.64 4.16 -3.83
N ILE A 2 -9.51 4.65 -3.34
CA ILE A 2 -8.21 3.96 -3.31
C ILE A 2 -8.24 2.46 -2.98
N VAL A 3 -9.03 2.02 -1.99
CA VAL A 3 -9.23 0.62 -1.60
C VAL A 3 -9.55 -0.31 -2.78
N SER A 4 -10.50 0.05 -3.63
CA SER A 4 -10.89 -0.82 -4.76
C SER A 4 -9.78 -0.98 -5.80
N SER A 5 -8.94 0.05 -5.96
CA SER A 5 -7.78 0.01 -6.86
C SER A 5 -6.65 -0.82 -6.24
N THR A 6 -6.41 -0.68 -4.93
CA THR A 6 -5.46 -1.50 -4.17
C THR A 6 -5.84 -2.98 -4.24
N VAL A 7 -7.11 -3.34 -3.98
CA VAL A 7 -7.63 -4.72 -4.09
C VAL A 7 -7.43 -5.28 -5.50
N LYS A 8 -7.71 -4.49 -6.53
CA LYS A 8 -7.52 -4.89 -7.93
C LYS A 8 -6.05 -5.21 -8.22
N GLU A 9 -5.11 -4.40 -7.75
CA GLU A 9 -3.68 -4.66 -7.92
C GLU A 9 -3.21 -5.87 -7.12
N MET A 10 -3.66 -6.04 -5.87
CA MET A 10 -3.36 -7.24 -5.07
C MET A 10 -3.81 -8.53 -5.76
N ARG A 11 -5.03 -8.54 -6.32
CA ARG A 11 -5.55 -9.68 -7.09
C ARG A 11 -4.72 -9.92 -8.36
N ARG A 12 -4.36 -8.88 -9.12
CA ARG A 12 -3.51 -8.98 -10.32
C ARG A 12 -2.16 -9.63 -9.99
N MET A 13 -1.53 -9.19 -8.90
CA MET A 13 -0.22 -9.70 -8.48
C MET A 13 -0.30 -11.07 -7.80
N LYS A 14 -1.50 -11.57 -7.48
CA LYS A 14 -1.72 -12.76 -6.64
C LYS A 14 -1.00 -12.60 -5.30
N ALA A 15 -1.21 -11.46 -4.63
CA ALA A 15 -0.55 -11.11 -3.37
C ALA A 15 -0.91 -12.07 -2.22
N ALA A 16 -2.15 -12.58 -2.23
CA ALA A 16 -2.63 -13.62 -1.32
C ALA A 16 -3.80 -14.39 -1.96
N SER A 17 -4.45 -15.28 -1.20
CA SER A 17 -5.71 -15.90 -1.63
C SER A 17 -6.81 -14.82 -1.75
N ASN A 18 -7.82 -15.07 -2.60
CA ASN A 18 -8.94 -14.13 -2.73
C ASN A 18 -9.64 -13.90 -1.38
N ALA A 19 -9.81 -14.94 -0.57
CA ALA A 19 -10.41 -14.83 0.77
C ALA A 19 -9.60 -13.92 1.70
N GLN A 20 -8.26 -14.04 1.68
CA GLN A 20 -7.38 -13.16 2.45
C GLN A 20 -7.51 -11.71 1.96
N ILE A 21 -7.52 -11.48 0.64
CA ILE A 21 -7.67 -10.13 0.08
C ILE A 21 -9.00 -9.50 0.49
N GLU A 22 -10.10 -10.27 0.48
CA GLU A 22 -11.39 -9.78 0.97
C GLU A 22 -11.35 -9.44 2.47
N SER A 23 -10.66 -10.24 3.28
CA SER A 23 -10.53 -9.97 4.72
C SER A 23 -9.77 -8.68 5.03
N TRP A 24 -8.93 -8.20 4.10
CA TRP A 24 -8.19 -6.95 4.24
C TRP A 24 -8.99 -5.70 3.84
N VAL A 25 -10.11 -5.85 3.13
CA VAL A 25 -10.92 -4.72 2.67
C VAL A 25 -11.38 -3.82 3.83
N PRO A 26 -11.97 -4.36 4.92
CA PRO A 26 -12.39 -3.52 6.04
C PRO A 26 -11.22 -2.80 6.74
N VAL A 27 -10.04 -3.43 6.79
CA VAL A 27 -8.84 -2.82 7.37
C VAL A 27 -8.40 -1.61 6.52
N MET A 28 -8.37 -1.77 5.19
CA MET A 28 -8.02 -0.68 4.28
C MET A 28 -9.08 0.42 4.25
N ASP A 29 -10.38 0.08 4.30
CA ASP A 29 -11.46 1.07 4.39
C ASP A 29 -11.38 1.90 5.68
N SER A 30 -10.93 1.31 6.80
CA SER A 30 -10.72 2.04 8.05
C SER A 30 -9.41 2.83 8.08
N ALA A 31 -8.36 2.36 7.38
CA ALA A 31 -7.04 2.97 7.43
C ALA A 31 -6.86 4.11 6.42
N PHE A 32 -7.48 4.00 5.24
CA PHE A 32 -7.33 4.97 4.17
C PHE A 32 -8.38 6.09 4.29
N ILE A 33 -7.91 7.33 4.39
CA ILE A 33 -8.78 8.51 4.40
C ILE A 33 -8.98 9.08 3.00
N ASP A 34 -10.07 9.82 2.82
CA ASP A 34 -10.22 10.68 1.65
C ASP A 34 -9.24 11.84 1.74
N MET A 35 -8.56 12.10 0.64
CA MET A 35 -7.53 13.13 0.56
C MET A 35 -7.91 14.19 -0.47
N PRO A 36 -7.84 15.49 -0.13
CA PRO A 36 -8.03 16.56 -1.09
C PRO A 36 -7.08 16.45 -2.29
N LYS A 37 -7.52 16.88 -3.46
CA LYS A 37 -6.65 16.88 -4.65
C LYS A 37 -5.40 17.71 -4.39
N GLY A 38 -4.22 17.12 -4.63
CA GLY A 38 -2.92 17.77 -4.44
C GLY A 38 -2.33 17.64 -3.03
N SER A 39 -3.05 17.01 -2.10
CA SER A 39 -2.47 16.57 -0.82
C SER A 39 -1.67 15.27 -0.98
N HIS A 40 -0.87 14.94 0.02
CA HIS A 40 0.02 13.77 0.03
C HIS A 40 -0.10 13.03 1.36
N ALA A 41 0.01 11.71 1.32
CA ALA A 41 0.16 10.87 2.50
C ALA A 41 1.41 10.02 2.36
N ASP A 42 2.04 9.76 3.49
CA ASP A 42 3.21 8.91 3.59
C ASP A 42 2.80 7.51 4.03
N PHE A 43 3.40 6.53 3.37
CA PHE A 43 3.27 5.11 3.67
C PHE A 43 4.61 4.65 4.24
N ILE A 44 4.72 4.58 5.56
CA ILE A 44 5.97 4.30 6.26
C ILE A 44 5.99 2.84 6.69
N HIS A 45 6.79 2.02 6.01
CA HIS A 45 7.01 0.63 6.38
C HIS A 45 8.10 0.56 7.46
N THR A 46 7.70 0.19 8.67
CA THR A 46 8.56 0.21 9.85
C THR A 46 9.39 -1.07 9.97
N SER A 47 10.46 -1.04 10.77
CA SER A 47 11.37 -2.18 10.95
C SER A 47 10.71 -3.41 11.58
N ASP A 48 9.60 -3.22 12.30
CA ASP A 48 8.77 -4.30 12.86
C ASP A 48 7.75 -4.84 11.84
N GLY A 49 7.76 -4.36 10.60
CA GLY A 49 6.93 -4.85 9.49
C GLY A 49 5.54 -4.24 9.41
N ARG A 50 5.22 -3.26 10.27
CA ARG A 50 3.94 -2.53 10.21
C ARG A 50 3.98 -1.45 9.13
N LEU A 51 2.80 -0.92 8.82
CA LEU A 51 2.64 0.21 7.93
C LEU A 51 1.96 1.36 8.66
N THR A 52 2.67 2.45 8.86
CA THR A 52 2.13 3.69 9.42
C THR A 52 1.74 4.64 8.30
N LEU A 53 0.50 5.12 8.34
CA LEU A 53 -0.02 6.12 7.42
C LEU A 53 0.01 7.48 8.10
N VAL A 54 0.67 8.43 7.45
CA VAL A 54 0.79 9.82 7.92
C VAL A 54 0.19 10.74 6.87
N ALA A 55 -0.63 11.70 7.29
CA ALA A 55 -1.10 12.80 6.44
C ALA A 55 -0.93 14.11 7.20
N ASP A 56 -0.43 15.14 6.52
CA ASP A 56 -0.20 16.47 7.09
C ASP A 56 0.63 16.46 8.40
N GLY A 57 1.56 15.50 8.53
CA GLY A 57 2.42 15.34 9.70
C GLY A 57 1.80 14.57 10.86
N GLU A 58 0.54 14.12 10.74
CA GLU A 58 -0.17 13.36 11.77
C GLU A 58 -0.34 11.89 11.38
N ILE A 59 -0.19 11.00 12.37
CA ILE A 59 -0.48 9.57 12.18
C ILE A 59 -1.99 9.40 12.05
N ILE A 60 -2.44 8.94 10.89
CA ILE A 60 -3.84 8.67 10.60
C ILE A 60 -4.20 7.23 10.97
N SER A 61 -3.30 6.28 10.69
CA SER A 61 -3.54 4.87 10.95
C SER A 61 -2.25 4.08 11.07
N VAL A 62 -2.32 2.93 11.74
CA VAL A 62 -1.27 1.92 11.77
C VAL A 62 -1.89 0.58 11.39
N ILE A 63 -1.39 -0.03 10.33
CA ILE A 63 -1.76 -1.39 9.93
C ILE A 63 -0.76 -2.35 10.56
N GLU A 64 -1.23 -3.14 11.53
CA GLU A 64 -0.40 -4.09 12.29
C GLU A 64 -0.22 -5.45 11.59
N ASP A 65 -1.13 -5.81 10.68
CA ASP A 65 -1.00 -7.01 9.86
C ASP A 65 0.19 -6.84 8.90
N THR A 66 1.32 -7.46 9.24
CA THR A 66 2.57 -7.35 8.48
C THR A 66 2.49 -7.97 7.09
N VAL A 67 1.58 -8.94 6.89
CA VAL A 67 1.34 -9.56 5.59
C VAL A 67 0.57 -8.58 4.69
N LEU A 68 -0.44 -7.92 5.23
CA LEU A 68 -1.15 -6.83 4.54
C LEU A 68 -0.21 -5.66 4.23
N ALA A 69 0.56 -5.20 5.23
CA ALA A 69 1.52 -4.11 5.07
C ALA A 69 2.48 -4.39 3.91
N LYS A 70 3.09 -5.59 3.89
CA LYS A 70 3.95 -6.02 2.78
C LYS A 70 3.20 -6.06 1.45
N ALA A 71 1.99 -6.61 1.41
CA ALA A 71 1.20 -6.70 0.18
C ALA A 71 0.85 -5.34 -0.42
N ILE A 72 0.62 -4.31 0.43
CA ILE A 72 0.43 -2.92 -0.01
C ILE A 72 1.74 -2.38 -0.60
N MET A 73 2.86 -2.50 0.11
CA MET A 73 4.15 -1.98 -0.36
C MET A 73 4.62 -2.63 -1.66
N ASP A 74 4.34 -3.94 -1.83
CA ASP A 74 4.68 -4.71 -3.03
C ASP A 74 4.00 -4.17 -4.30
N ILE A 75 2.93 -3.37 -4.20
CA ILE A 75 2.29 -2.71 -5.36
C ILE A 75 3.29 -1.83 -6.14
N TRP A 76 4.26 -1.23 -5.44
CA TRP A 76 5.29 -0.37 -6.02
C TRP A 76 6.70 -0.99 -5.92
N LEU A 77 6.95 -1.86 -4.94
CA LEU A 77 8.29 -2.38 -4.64
C LEU A 77 8.44 -3.88 -4.93
N GLY A 78 7.35 -4.57 -5.25
CA GLY A 78 7.34 -6.01 -5.46
C GLY A 78 7.85 -6.42 -6.85
N PRO A 79 8.07 -7.73 -7.08
CA PRO A 79 8.56 -8.25 -8.35
C PRO A 79 7.51 -8.25 -9.49
N LYS A 80 6.25 -7.88 -9.20
CA LYS A 80 5.12 -7.92 -10.14
C LYS A 80 4.51 -6.53 -10.38
N VAL A 81 5.29 -5.47 -10.19
CA VAL A 81 4.85 -4.09 -10.43
C VAL A 81 4.30 -3.92 -11.83
N ARG A 82 3.32 -3.03 -11.96
CA ARG A 82 2.74 -2.68 -13.25
C ARG A 82 3.62 -1.71 -14.04
N ASP A 83 4.31 -0.82 -13.34
CA ASP A 83 5.18 0.21 -13.93
C ASP A 83 6.61 0.01 -13.43
N GLN A 84 7.41 -0.69 -14.23
CA GLN A 84 8.82 -0.98 -13.91
C GLN A 84 9.65 0.30 -13.81
N ARG A 85 9.38 1.28 -14.69
CA ARG A 85 10.14 2.54 -14.70
C ARG A 85 9.88 3.35 -13.44
N PHE A 86 8.62 3.41 -13.00
CA PHE A 86 8.26 4.05 -11.74
C PHE A 86 8.97 3.37 -10.55
N GLN A 87 8.94 2.05 -10.49
CA GLN A 87 9.64 1.28 -9.47
C GLN A 87 11.16 1.57 -9.49
N ASP A 88 11.79 1.58 -10.66
CA ASP A 88 13.23 1.84 -10.79
C ASP A 88 13.59 3.25 -10.30
N ASN A 89 12.76 4.27 -10.57
CA ASN A 89 12.93 5.60 -10.01
C ASN A 89 12.83 5.60 -8.48
N LEU A 90 11.82 4.91 -7.93
CA LEU A 90 11.60 4.83 -6.48
C LEU A 90 12.76 4.13 -5.76
N MET A 91 13.40 3.17 -6.40
CA MET A 91 14.55 2.44 -5.86
C MET A 91 15.91 3.05 -6.24
N GLY A 92 15.95 4.18 -6.93
CA GLY A 92 17.18 4.82 -7.38
C GLY A 92 18.00 3.99 -8.40
N ARG A 93 17.32 3.12 -9.17
CA ARG A 93 17.94 2.28 -10.22
C ARG A 93 17.87 2.91 -11.61
N SER A 94 17.07 3.96 -11.79
CA SER A 94 17.06 4.71 -13.04
C SER A 94 18.38 5.45 -13.22
N LYS A 95 18.94 5.34 -14.42
CA LYS A 95 20.14 6.07 -14.86
C LYS A 95 19.77 7.42 -15.44
#